data_AF-A0A7J2TPY9-F1
#
_entry.id   AF-A0A7J2TPY9-F1
#
_cell.length_a   1.000
_cell.length_b   1.000
_cell.length_c   1.000
_cell.angle_alpha   90.00
_cell.angle_beta   90.00
_cell.angle_gamma   90.00
#
_symmetry.space_group_name_H-M   'P 1'
#
loop_
_entity.id
_entity.type
_entity.pdbx_description
1 polymer ?
#
loop_
_entity_poly.entity_id
_entity_poly.type
_entity_poly.pdbx_seq_one_letter_code
_entity_poly.pdbx_strand_id
1 'polypeptide(L)'
;MIAFFIYSETKTEEKYRVANKNLVGRCGLYCGACGIYRAYKDNGEFLENLAEDFKCSPEKVRCEGCMALTPECWGNGCKIVQCLQSKDLEFCYQCNEYEKDSLAKSLEN
;
A
#
# COMPACT_ATOMS: atom_id res chain seq x y z
N MET A 1 26.13 -33.76 17.67
CA MET A 1 25.69 -32.46 18.25
C MET A 1 25.71 -31.33 17.23
N ILE A 2 26.65 -31.30 16.26
CA ILE A 2 26.70 -30.27 15.20
C ILE A 2 25.47 -30.32 14.27
N ALA A 3 25.00 -31.52 13.90
CA ALA A 3 23.82 -31.69 13.04
C ALA A 3 22.50 -31.17 13.66
N PHE A 4 22.40 -31.11 14.98
CA PHE A 4 21.19 -30.62 15.67
C PHE A 4 21.13 -29.09 15.66
N PHE A 5 22.29 -28.43 15.71
CA PHE A 5 22.42 -26.97 15.63
C PHE A 5 22.08 -26.45 14.22
N ILE A 6 22.59 -27.12 13.18
CA ILE A 6 22.26 -26.78 11.78
C ILE A 6 20.75 -27.02 11.50
N TYR A 7 20.16 -28.08 12.07
CA TYR A 7 18.73 -28.36 11.94
C TYR A 7 17.82 -27.34 12.66
N SER A 8 18.29 -26.70 13.73
CA SER A 8 17.52 -25.65 14.41
C SER A 8 17.57 -24.31 13.70
N GLU A 9 18.68 -23.96 13.05
CA GLU A 9 18.84 -22.68 12.33
C GLU A 9 18.04 -22.64 11.02
N THR A 10 17.87 -23.77 10.33
CA THR A 10 17.06 -23.80 9.09
C THR A 10 15.55 -23.75 9.36
N LYS A 11 15.08 -24.17 10.54
CA LYS A 11 13.67 -24.08 10.92
C LYS A 11 13.22 -22.69 11.37
N THR A 12 14.15 -21.82 11.79
CA THR A 12 13.80 -20.45 12.18
C THR A 12 13.59 -19.55 10.96
N GLU A 13 14.35 -19.76 9.89
CA GLU A 13 14.21 -19.02 8.63
C GLU A 13 12.90 -19.36 7.89
N GLU A 14 12.45 -20.62 7.94
CA GLU A 14 11.23 -21.06 7.24
C GLU A 14 9.91 -20.65 7.94
N LYS A 15 10.00 -20.22 9.20
CA LYS A 15 8.82 -19.89 10.03
C LYS A 15 8.29 -18.46 9.79
N TYR A 16 9.13 -17.55 9.34
CA TYR A 16 8.72 -16.18 9.02
C TYR A 16 8.47 -16.07 7.52
N ARG A 17 7.20 -16.24 7.10
CA ARG A 17 6.78 -15.85 5.76
C ARG A 17 7.14 -14.38 5.57
N VAL A 18 8.14 -14.11 4.73
CA VAL A 18 8.54 -12.74 4.36
C VAL A 18 7.29 -12.03 3.85
N ALA A 19 6.83 -11.02 4.59
CA ALA A 19 5.69 -10.22 4.18
C ALA A 19 5.99 -9.59 2.81
N ASN A 20 5.06 -9.71 1.87
CA ASN A 20 5.24 -9.14 0.54
C ASN A 20 5.28 -7.60 0.65
N LYS A 21 6.47 -7.00 0.50
CA LYS A 21 6.69 -5.55 0.61
C LYS A 21 5.80 -4.75 -0.36
N ASN A 22 5.39 -5.34 -1.48
CA ASN A 22 4.54 -4.69 -2.48
C ASN A 22 3.14 -4.32 -1.93
N LEU A 23 2.69 -5.04 -0.89
CA LEU A 23 1.38 -4.83 -0.26
C LEU A 23 1.44 -3.92 0.97
N VAL A 24 2.60 -3.33 1.26
CA VAL A 24 2.74 -2.27 2.24
C VAL A 24 2.39 -0.96 1.56
N GLY A 25 1.29 -0.32 1.99
CA GLY A 25 0.88 0.96 1.43
C GLY A 25 1.86 2.06 1.80
N ARG A 26 2.23 2.88 0.82
CA ARG A 26 3.05 4.09 1.01
C ARG A 26 2.37 5.11 1.94
N CYS A 27 1.04 5.04 2.05
CA CYS A 27 0.25 5.80 3.02
C CYS A 27 0.31 5.26 4.46
N GLY A 28 0.91 4.08 4.69
CA GLY A 28 0.92 3.38 5.97
C GLY A 28 -0.19 2.34 6.13
N LEU A 29 -1.17 2.26 5.21
CA LEU A 29 -2.19 1.21 5.22
C LEU A 29 -1.64 -0.09 4.61
N TYR A 30 -2.01 -1.23 5.17
CA TYR A 30 -1.90 -2.50 4.45
C TYR A 30 -2.81 -2.46 3.21
N CYS A 31 -2.33 -2.88 2.03
CA CYS A 31 -3.12 -2.82 0.79
C CYS A 31 -4.45 -3.58 0.86
N GLY A 32 -4.55 -4.62 1.69
CA GLY A 32 -5.82 -5.31 1.94
C GLY A 32 -6.89 -4.44 2.62
N ALA A 33 -6.53 -3.31 3.21
CA ALA A 33 -7.44 -2.29 3.74
C ALA A 33 -7.63 -1.10 2.79
N CYS A 34 -6.94 -1.06 1.65
CA CYS A 34 -7.08 0.00 0.66
C CYS A 34 -8.29 -0.27 -0.25
N GLY A 35 -9.25 0.66 -0.30
CA GLY A 35 -10.45 0.53 -1.12
C GLY A 35 -10.17 0.28 -2.60
N ILE A 36 -9.19 0.98 -3.19
CA ILE A 36 -8.82 0.81 -4.60
C ILE A 36 -8.26 -0.58 -4.90
N TYR A 37 -7.32 -1.04 -4.05
CA TYR A 37 -6.73 -2.36 -4.21
C TYR A 37 -7.79 -3.45 -4.07
N ARG A 38 -8.66 -3.34 -3.06
CA ARG A 38 -9.76 -4.29 -2.86
C ARG A 38 -10.78 -4.27 -3.98
N ALA A 39 -11.18 -3.10 -4.46
CA ALA A 39 -12.08 -2.96 -5.60
C ALA A 39 -11.56 -3.74 -6.82
N TYR A 40 -10.28 -3.53 -7.17
CA TYR A 40 -9.68 -4.24 -8.30
C TYR A 40 -9.55 -5.75 -8.08
N LYS A 41 -9.13 -6.19 -6.89
CA LYS A 41 -8.93 -7.62 -6.59
C LYS A 41 -10.23 -8.40 -6.41
N ASP A 42 -11.27 -7.74 -5.91
CA ASP A 42 -12.56 -8.36 -5.63
C ASP A 42 -13.48 -8.34 -6.85
N ASN A 43 -13.23 -7.42 -7.81
CA ASN A 43 -13.89 -7.37 -9.12
C ASN A 43 -15.43 -7.47 -9.04
N GLY A 44 -16.02 -6.63 -8.19
CA GLY A 44 -17.47 -6.57 -7.97
C GLY A 44 -18.03 -5.17 -8.18
N GLU A 45 -19.28 -4.95 -7.75
CA GLU A 45 -20.00 -3.68 -7.91
C GLU A 45 -19.24 -2.46 -7.40
N PHE A 46 -18.44 -2.62 -6.34
CA PHE A 46 -17.62 -1.53 -5.81
C PHE A 46 -16.55 -1.03 -6.80
N LEU A 47 -16.05 -1.90 -7.68
CA LEU A 47 -15.12 -1.51 -8.75
C LEU A 47 -15.79 -0.59 -9.78
N GLU A 48 -17.01 -0.95 -10.19
CA GLU A 48 -17.81 -0.16 -11.13
C GLU A 48 -18.13 1.21 -10.55
N ASN A 49 -18.60 1.26 -9.31
CA ASN A 49 -18.91 2.51 -8.61
C ASN A 49 -17.68 3.44 -8.53
N LEU A 50 -16.50 2.89 -8.20
CA LEU A 50 -15.26 3.67 -8.18
C LEU A 50 -14.85 4.14 -9.58
N ALA A 51 -15.04 3.32 -10.61
CA ALA A 51 -14.72 3.69 -11.98
C ALA A 51 -15.61 4.86 -12.45
N GLU A 52 -16.90 4.83 -12.12
CA GLU A 52 -17.83 5.94 -12.36
C GLU A 52 -17.41 7.21 -11.64
N ASP A 53 -17.10 7.11 -10.34
CA ASP A 53 -16.62 8.25 -9.52
C ASP A 53 -15.34 8.87 -10.11
N PHE A 54 -14.41 8.04 -10.59
CA PHE A 54 -13.19 8.48 -11.24
C PHE A 54 -13.35 8.82 -12.73
N LYS A 55 -14.54 8.66 -13.30
CA LYS A 55 -14.85 8.90 -14.71
C LYS A 55 -13.88 8.16 -15.64
N CYS A 56 -13.57 6.91 -15.29
CA CYS A 56 -12.71 6.04 -16.06
C CYS A 56 -13.38 4.67 -16.27
N SER A 57 -12.75 3.80 -17.06
CA SER A 57 -13.25 2.44 -17.20
C SER A 57 -12.77 1.58 -16.00
N PRO A 58 -13.50 0.53 -15.61
CA PRO A 58 -13.12 -0.36 -14.51
C PRO A 58 -11.69 -0.90 -14.61
N GLU A 59 -11.22 -1.18 -15.83
CA GLU A 59 -9.87 -1.69 -16.08
C GLU A 59 -8.79 -0.66 -15.71
N LYS A 60 -9.13 0.63 -15.72
CA LYS A 60 -8.21 1.71 -15.31
C LYS A 60 -8.12 1.87 -13.79
N VAL A 61 -8.98 1.22 -13.01
CA VAL A 61 -8.88 1.18 -11.53
C VAL A 61 -7.90 0.06 -11.08
N ARG A 62 -7.05 -0.43 -11.99
CA ARG A 62 -6.05 -1.46 -11.74
C ARG A 62 -5.08 -1.07 -10.62
N CYS A 63 -4.93 -1.92 -9.61
CA CYS A 63 -3.99 -1.68 -8.50
C CYS A 63 -3.34 -2.98 -8.01
N GLU A 64 -2.00 -3.05 -8.07
CA GLU A 64 -1.20 -4.18 -7.59
C GLU A 64 -0.48 -3.90 -6.26
N GLY A 65 -0.80 -2.76 -5.63
CA GLY A 65 -0.09 -2.23 -4.48
C GLY A 65 0.85 -1.09 -4.88
N CYS A 66 0.85 -0.01 -4.11
CA CYS A 66 1.59 1.21 -4.46
C CYS A 66 3.10 1.11 -4.25
N MET A 67 3.60 -0.01 -3.70
CA MET A 67 5.03 -0.35 -3.68
C MET A 67 5.46 -1.12 -4.95
N ALA A 68 4.51 -1.51 -5.79
CA ALA A 68 4.73 -2.14 -7.10
C ALA A 68 4.01 -1.34 -8.21
N LEU A 69 4.25 -0.02 -8.27
CA LEU A 69 3.64 0.86 -9.27
C LEU A 69 4.13 0.51 -10.68
N THR A 70 3.24 -0.01 -11.51
CA THR A 70 3.42 -0.12 -12.96
C THR A 70 2.75 1.09 -13.66
N PRO A 71 3.06 1.41 -14.92
CA PRO A 71 2.45 2.53 -15.63
C PRO A 71 0.90 2.47 -15.69
N GLU A 72 0.34 1.27 -15.69
CA GLU A 72 -1.11 1.01 -15.75
C GLU A 72 -1.78 1.03 -14.37
N CYS A 73 -1.01 1.21 -13.29
CA CYS A 73 -1.53 1.23 -11.94
C CYS A 73 -2.27 2.55 -11.68
N TRP A 74 -3.52 2.46 -11.22
CA TRP A 74 -4.30 3.60 -10.72
C TRP A 74 -3.55 4.37 -9.64
N GLY A 75 -2.67 3.71 -8.88
CA GLY A 75 -1.84 4.32 -7.85
C GLY A 75 -1.01 5.51 -8.34
N ASN A 76 -0.71 5.65 -9.63
CA ASN A 76 -0.05 6.84 -10.21
C ASN A 76 -0.93 8.12 -10.12
N GLY A 77 -2.25 7.96 -10.07
CA GLY A 77 -3.22 9.03 -9.84
C GLY A 77 -3.53 9.30 -8.36
N CYS A 78 -3.00 8.48 -7.45
CA CYS A 78 -3.25 8.65 -6.02
C CYS A 78 -2.52 9.90 -5.50
N LYS A 79 -3.27 10.85 -4.92
CA LYS A 79 -2.72 12.09 -4.35
C LYS A 79 -1.61 11.84 -3.32
N ILE A 80 -1.71 10.76 -2.54
CA ILE A 80 -0.69 10.39 -1.54
C ILE A 80 0.60 9.96 -2.23
N VAL A 81 0.50 9.09 -3.25
CA VAL A 81 1.67 8.64 -4.03
C VAL A 81 2.34 9.83 -4.71
N GLN A 82 1.56 10.73 -5.33
CA GLN A 82 2.07 11.93 -5.98
C GLN A 82 2.76 12.88 -4.98
N CYS A 83 2.19 13.07 -3.79
CA CYS A 83 2.78 13.85 -2.71
C CYS A 83 4.13 13.27 -2.25
N LEU A 84 4.20 11.95 -2.10
CA LEU A 84 5.44 11.28 -1.72
C LEU A 84 6.50 11.35 -2.82
N GLN A 85 6.11 11.23 -4.09
CA GLN A 85 7.01 11.40 -5.23
C GLN A 85 7.57 12.83 -5.32
N SER A 86 6.75 13.86 -5.09
CA SER A 86 7.22 15.25 -5.15
C SER A 86 8.15 15.64 -3.99
N LYS A 87 8.05 14.93 -2.86
CA LYS A 87 8.91 15.11 -1.68
C LYS A 87 10.08 14.12 -1.61
N ASP A 88 10.22 13.22 -2.59
CA ASP A 88 11.21 12.15 -2.61
C ASP A 88 11.19 11.26 -1.34
N LEU A 89 9.99 10.85 -0.91
CA LEU A 89 9.75 10.00 0.27
C LEU A 89 9.15 8.66 -0.15
N GLU A 90 9.50 7.58 0.54
CA GLU A 90 8.91 6.24 0.30
C GLU A 90 7.55 6.10 1.00
N PHE A 91 7.43 6.63 2.22
CA PHE A 91 6.25 6.49 3.08
C PHE A 91 5.83 7.81 3.75
N CYS A 92 4.55 7.94 4.08
CA CYS A 92 4.00 9.12 4.78
C CYS A 92 4.67 9.39 6.14
N TYR A 93 5.02 8.36 6.91
CA TYR A 93 5.64 8.54 8.23
C TYR A 93 7.03 9.20 8.17
N GLN A 94 7.68 9.19 7.00
CA GLN A 94 8.97 9.85 6.79
C GLN A 94 8.80 11.37 6.60
N CYS A 95 7.57 11.85 6.41
CA CYS A 95 7.28 13.26 6.20
C CYS A 95 7.21 14.00 7.54
N ASN A 96 8.13 14.92 7.76
CA ASN A 96 8.18 15.81 8.93
C ASN A 96 6.98 16.78 9.06
N GLU A 97 6.23 17.01 7.98
CA GLU A 97 5.00 17.82 7.98
C GLU A 97 3.76 17.01 8.40
N TYR A 98 3.81 15.68 8.27
CA TYR A 98 2.68 14.80 8.56
C TYR A 98 2.21 14.92 10.02
N GLU A 99 3.14 15.04 10.96
CA GLU A 99 2.84 15.23 12.38
C GLU A 99 2.19 16.59 12.66
N LYS A 100 2.54 17.63 11.90
CA LYS A 100 2.00 18.98 12.12
C LYS A 100 0.53 19.08 11.68
N ASP A 101 0.16 18.43 10.58
CA ASP A 101 -1.20 18.45 10.05
C ASP A 101 -2.16 17.49 10.80
N SER A 102 -1.66 16.34 11.26
CA SER A 102 -2.43 15.39 12.08
C SER A 102 -2.75 15.94 13.48
N LEU A 103 -1.83 16.69 14.08
CA LEU A 103 -2.08 17.43 15.33
C LEU A 103 -3.07 18.57 15.14
N ALA A 104 -2.98 19.33 14.03
CA ALA A 104 -3.93 20.41 13.74
C ALA A 104 -5.38 19.90 13.63
N LYS A 105 -5.60 18.79 12.92
CA LYS A 105 -6.93 18.18 12.75
C LYS A 105 -7.50 17.53 14.03
N SER A 106 -6.64 17.13 14.95
CA SER A 106 -7.06 16.51 16.23
C SER A 106 -7.45 17.55 17.28
N LEU A 107 -7.06 18.82 17.11
CA LEU A 107 -7.35 19.92 18.03
C LEU A 107 -8.57 20.76 17.60
N GLU A 108 -9.14 20.49 16.42
CA GLU A 108 -10.33 21.15 15.89
C GLU A 108 -11.64 20.37 16.14
N ASN A 109 -11.60 19.30 16.95
CA ASN A 109 -12.78 18.55 17.40
C ASN A 109 -13.03 18.69 18.89
#